data_AF-A0A949VRP1-F1
#
_entry.id   AF-A0A949VRP1-F1
#
_cell.length_a   1.000
_cell.length_b   1.000
_cell.length_c   1.000
_cell.angle_alpha   90.00
_cell.angle_beta   90.00
_cell.angle_gamma   90.00
#
_symmetry.space_group_name_H-M   'P 1'
#
loop_
_entity.id
_entity.type
_entity.pdbx_description
1 polymer ?
#
loop_
_entity_poly.entity_id
_entity_poly.type
_entity_poly.pdbx_seq_one_letter_code
_entity_poly.pdbx_strand_id
1 'polypeptide(L)'
;MSPSLLVRACCTALLLAVGTNARSTHPAQGTDAAPVTSDPIEANEKTVNAIYLATIGKDVDGFTTTQANDLFAIASQCPMLGGNAVFKARSLYWLIDDSYDFDDQLLCLPHGIIVKSLTDQANEVKVIPNPASDEATLVLARSLDEPSTFAVFDAVGAEVMRHAVQSEMSRLVFSTASLAPSLYHYEIRGPSGLFGNGKLVIAH
;
A
#
# COMPACT_ATOMS: atom_id res chain seq x y z
N MET A 1 18.91 7.99 -50.77
CA MET A 1 17.50 8.41 -50.63
C MET A 1 17.22 8.57 -49.14
N SER A 2 17.10 9.83 -48.70
CA SER A 2 16.18 10.41 -47.70
C SER A 2 15.79 9.68 -46.38
N PRO A 3 15.37 10.44 -45.34
CA PRO A 3 16.07 10.57 -44.05
C PRO A 3 15.14 10.18 -42.86
N SER A 4 15.48 10.28 -41.56
CA SER A 4 15.40 11.53 -40.75
C SER A 4 15.54 11.26 -39.23
N LEU A 5 16.27 12.18 -38.58
CA LEU A 5 16.22 12.73 -37.20
C LEU A 5 15.52 11.92 -36.08
N LEU A 6 16.13 11.56 -34.94
CA LEU A 6 16.93 12.31 -33.95
C LEU A 6 16.13 13.43 -33.23
N VAL A 7 15.58 13.10 -32.06
CA VAL A 7 15.18 14.09 -31.03
C VAL A 7 15.77 13.67 -29.69
N ARG A 8 16.89 14.29 -29.34
CA ARG A 8 17.46 14.35 -27.98
C ARG A 8 16.75 15.49 -27.25
N ALA A 9 16.08 15.19 -26.14
CA ALA A 9 15.49 16.19 -25.26
C ALA A 9 16.61 16.98 -24.54
N CYS A 10 16.63 18.30 -24.77
CA CYS A 10 17.53 19.23 -24.13
C CYS A 10 16.97 19.62 -22.75
N CYS A 11 17.72 19.28 -21.71
CA CYS A 11 17.59 19.84 -20.38
C CYS A 11 18.32 21.18 -20.35
N THR A 12 17.62 22.29 -20.11
CA THR A 12 18.26 23.54 -19.70
C THR A 12 17.44 24.20 -18.62
N ALA A 13 18.01 24.19 -17.42
CA ALA A 13 17.53 24.89 -16.25
C ALA A 13 17.77 26.40 -16.35
N LEU A 14 16.76 27.15 -15.89
CA LEU A 14 16.85 28.21 -14.87
C LEU A 14 18.00 29.23 -14.98
N LEU A 15 17.68 30.51 -15.22
CA LEU A 15 17.99 31.63 -14.29
C LEU A 15 17.40 32.99 -14.76
N LEU A 16 16.99 33.78 -13.75
CA LEU A 16 16.85 35.26 -13.65
C LEU A 16 15.57 35.95 -14.17
N ALA A 17 14.77 36.49 -13.24
CA ALA A 17 14.59 37.95 -13.07
C ALA A 17 13.85 38.29 -11.76
N VAL A 18 14.38 39.29 -11.04
CA VAL A 18 13.89 39.84 -9.78
C VAL A 18 12.97 41.04 -10.06
N GLY A 19 11.87 41.13 -9.31
CA GLY A 19 11.28 42.41 -8.84
C GLY A 19 10.28 43.14 -9.76
N THR A 20 9.05 43.29 -9.29
CA THR A 20 8.49 44.57 -8.81
C THR A 20 7.01 44.39 -8.44
N ASN A 21 6.63 44.91 -7.27
CA ASN A 21 5.24 45.05 -6.85
C ASN A 21 4.53 46.07 -7.74
N ALA A 22 3.47 45.66 -8.42
CA ALA A 22 2.48 46.58 -8.98
C ALA A 22 1.08 45.99 -8.82
N ARG A 23 0.35 46.50 -7.81
CA ARG A 23 -1.11 46.42 -7.76
C ARG A 23 -1.65 47.19 -8.96
N SER A 24 -2.29 46.51 -9.90
CA SER A 24 -3.24 47.12 -10.83
C SER A 24 -4.58 46.40 -10.70
N THR A 25 -5.58 47.17 -10.30
CA THR A 25 -6.99 46.81 -10.23
C THR A 25 -7.52 46.47 -11.62
N HIS A 26 -8.05 45.27 -11.82
CA HIS A 26 -8.83 44.93 -13.01
C HIS A 26 -10.33 45.19 -12.75
N PRO A 27 -11.05 45.81 -13.69
CA PRO A 27 -12.50 46.00 -13.59
C PRO A 27 -13.23 44.67 -13.77
N ALA A 28 -14.28 44.48 -12.99
CA ALA A 28 -15.16 43.32 -13.06
C ALA A 28 -15.87 43.28 -14.43
N GLN A 29 -15.58 42.26 -15.22
CA GLN A 29 -16.49 41.77 -16.26
C GLN A 29 -16.95 40.38 -15.84
N GLY A 30 -18.25 40.30 -15.52
CA GLY A 30 -18.93 39.06 -15.21
C GLY A 30 -18.84 38.10 -16.38
N THR A 31 -18.20 36.97 -16.14
CA THR A 31 -18.63 35.71 -16.73
C THR A 31 -19.10 34.88 -15.56
N ASP A 32 -20.41 34.60 -15.51
CA ASP A 32 -20.96 33.58 -14.62
C ASP A 32 -20.48 32.21 -15.13
N ALA A 33 -19.19 31.92 -14.94
CA ALA A 33 -18.70 30.57 -14.91
C ALA A 33 -18.99 30.06 -13.50
N ALA A 34 -20.19 29.50 -13.31
CA ALA A 34 -20.41 28.59 -12.20
C ALA A 34 -19.26 27.58 -12.23
N PRO A 35 -18.50 27.41 -11.13
CA PRO A 35 -17.42 26.44 -11.13
C PRO A 35 -18.11 25.07 -11.17
N VAL A 36 -18.19 24.49 -12.37
CA VAL A 36 -18.34 23.04 -12.51
C VAL A 36 -17.04 22.49 -11.96
N THR A 37 -17.00 22.35 -10.64
CA THR A 37 -15.98 21.57 -9.95
C THR A 37 -16.25 20.14 -10.40
N SER A 38 -15.67 19.74 -11.53
CA SER A 38 -15.64 18.33 -11.89
C SER A 38 -14.97 17.62 -10.74
N ASP A 39 -15.71 16.77 -10.03
CA ASP A 39 -15.15 15.87 -9.05
C ASP A 39 -14.02 15.11 -9.75
N PRO A 40 -12.76 15.18 -9.26
CA PRO A 40 -11.63 14.52 -9.91
C PRO A 40 -11.91 13.03 -10.17
N ILE A 41 -12.72 12.38 -9.32
CA ILE A 41 -13.15 10.99 -9.50
C ILE A 41 -14.01 10.82 -10.76
N GLU A 42 -15.01 11.69 -10.95
CA GLU A 42 -15.92 11.62 -12.10
C GLU A 42 -15.17 11.92 -13.42
N ALA A 43 -14.26 12.91 -13.39
CA ALA A 43 -13.43 13.25 -14.54
C ALA A 43 -12.53 12.08 -14.94
N ASN A 44 -11.87 11.43 -13.97
CA ASN A 44 -11.03 10.27 -14.22
C ASN A 44 -11.85 9.09 -14.79
N GLU A 45 -13.02 8.80 -14.22
CA GLU A 45 -13.92 7.74 -14.72
C GLU A 45 -14.32 7.98 -16.17
N LYS A 46 -14.73 9.21 -16.52
CA LYS A 46 -15.08 9.56 -17.90
C LYS A 46 -13.93 9.35 -18.86
N THR A 47 -12.74 9.81 -18.50
CA THR A 47 -11.54 9.68 -19.35
C THR A 47 -11.16 8.22 -19.56
N VAL A 48 -11.04 7.43 -18.47
CA VAL A 48 -10.63 6.02 -18.58
C VAL A 48 -11.66 5.19 -19.34
N ASN A 49 -12.95 5.40 -19.09
CA ASN A 49 -14.01 4.68 -19.81
C ASN A 49 -14.05 5.07 -21.30
N ALA A 50 -13.79 6.34 -21.65
CA ALA A 50 -13.71 6.77 -23.04
C ALA A 50 -12.53 6.09 -23.78
N ILE A 51 -11.37 5.98 -23.12
CA ILE A 51 -10.21 5.28 -23.67
C ILE A 51 -10.54 3.79 -23.86
N TYR A 52 -11.08 3.13 -22.83
CA TYR A 52 -11.49 1.72 -22.89
C TYR A 52 -12.45 1.44 -24.07
N LEU A 53 -13.50 2.25 -24.21
CA LEU A 53 -14.50 2.10 -25.29
C LEU A 53 -13.95 2.43 -26.68
N ALA A 54 -12.80 3.11 -26.76
CA ALA A 54 -12.11 3.40 -28.01
C ALA A 54 -11.05 2.35 -28.37
N THR A 55 -10.57 1.56 -27.39
CA THR A 55 -9.50 0.57 -27.58
C THR A 55 -10.01 -0.86 -27.34
N ILE A 56 -9.81 -1.40 -26.14
CA ILE A 56 -10.10 -2.80 -25.77
C ILE A 56 -11.59 -3.14 -25.94
N GLY A 57 -12.49 -2.18 -25.68
CA GLY A 57 -13.92 -2.36 -25.94
C GLY A 57 -14.29 -2.51 -27.42
N LYS A 58 -13.33 -2.36 -28.34
CA LYS A 58 -13.45 -2.54 -29.79
C LYS A 58 -12.40 -3.51 -30.36
N ASP A 59 -11.77 -4.32 -29.51
CA ASP A 59 -10.68 -5.24 -29.89
C ASP A 59 -9.51 -4.52 -30.59
N VAL A 60 -9.19 -3.29 -30.16
CA VAL A 60 -8.02 -2.53 -30.62
C VAL A 60 -6.98 -2.48 -29.50
N ASP A 61 -5.88 -3.19 -29.70
CA ASP A 61 -4.81 -3.34 -28.70
C ASP A 61 -3.79 -2.17 -28.68
N GLY A 62 -3.95 -1.19 -29.58
CA GLY A 62 -3.07 -0.04 -29.69
C GLY A 62 -3.61 1.20 -28.98
N PHE A 63 -2.73 1.90 -28.25
CA PHE A 63 -3.02 3.19 -27.64
C PHE A 63 -2.31 4.33 -28.38
N THR A 64 -2.99 5.46 -28.57
CA THR A 64 -2.35 6.69 -29.03
C THR A 64 -1.48 7.29 -27.93
N THR A 65 -0.50 8.11 -28.29
CA THR A 65 0.36 8.81 -27.30
C THR A 65 -0.44 9.63 -26.31
N THR A 66 -1.51 10.29 -26.75
CA THR A 66 -2.41 11.04 -25.86
C THR A 66 -3.11 10.13 -24.86
N GLN A 67 -3.68 9.01 -25.33
CA GLN A 67 -4.33 8.03 -24.44
C GLN A 67 -3.35 7.43 -23.43
N ALA A 68 -2.12 7.12 -23.85
CA ALA A 68 -1.08 6.61 -22.96
C ALA A 68 -0.72 7.63 -21.87
N ASN A 69 -0.57 8.91 -22.23
CA ASN A 69 -0.29 9.98 -21.28
C ASN A 69 -1.45 10.21 -20.31
N ASP A 70 -2.70 10.18 -20.80
CA ASP A 70 -3.89 10.34 -19.96
C ASP A 70 -4.03 9.18 -18.97
N LEU A 71 -3.81 7.94 -19.42
CA LEU A 71 -3.79 6.76 -18.55
C LEU A 71 -2.70 6.87 -17.50
N PHE A 72 -1.48 7.25 -17.87
CA PHE A 72 -0.38 7.43 -16.92
C PHE A 72 -0.69 8.51 -15.87
N ALA A 73 -1.27 9.64 -16.30
CA ALA A 73 -1.63 10.74 -15.41
C ALA A 73 -2.70 10.33 -14.38
N ILE A 74 -3.66 9.48 -14.76
CA ILE A 74 -4.69 8.95 -13.85
C ILE A 74 -4.14 7.82 -12.97
N ALA A 75 -3.38 6.89 -13.55
CA ALA A 75 -2.77 5.77 -12.85
C ALA A 75 -1.78 6.21 -11.75
N SER A 76 -1.13 7.36 -11.96
CA SER A 76 -0.20 8.00 -11.02
C SER A 76 -0.89 8.85 -9.94
N GLN A 77 -2.22 8.76 -9.78
CA GLN A 77 -2.91 9.39 -8.66
C GLN A 77 -3.02 8.43 -7.48
N CYS A 78 -3.17 8.98 -6.27
CA CYS A 78 -3.53 8.18 -5.10
C CYS A 78 -4.94 7.58 -5.31
N PRO A 79 -5.14 6.24 -5.20
CA PRO A 79 -6.44 5.62 -5.45
C PRO A 79 -7.57 6.12 -4.55
N MET A 80 -7.24 6.57 -3.33
CA MET A 80 -8.23 7.10 -2.38
C MET A 80 -8.76 8.49 -2.78
N LEU A 81 -8.06 9.19 -3.67
CA LEU A 81 -8.47 10.51 -4.17
C LEU A 81 -8.96 10.46 -5.62
N GLY A 82 -8.29 9.66 -6.46
CA GLY A 82 -8.63 9.52 -7.88
C GLY A 82 -9.75 8.50 -8.14
N GLY A 83 -10.15 7.72 -7.13
CA GLY A 83 -11.21 6.72 -7.19
C GLY A 83 -10.86 5.47 -8.00
N ASN A 84 -11.88 4.66 -8.30
CA ASN A 84 -11.71 3.37 -8.99
C ASN A 84 -11.09 3.49 -10.40
N ALA A 85 -11.23 4.65 -11.04
CA ALA A 85 -10.61 4.95 -12.31
C ALA A 85 -9.08 4.81 -12.28
N VAL A 86 -8.43 5.06 -11.14
CA VAL A 86 -6.97 4.86 -10.98
C VAL A 86 -6.59 3.41 -11.25
N PHE A 87 -7.31 2.44 -10.67
CA PHE A 87 -7.04 1.02 -10.87
C PHE A 87 -7.32 0.59 -12.31
N LYS A 88 -8.42 1.06 -12.90
CA LYS A 88 -8.73 0.80 -14.32
C LYS A 88 -7.64 1.35 -15.24
N ALA A 89 -7.16 2.57 -14.96
CA ALA A 89 -6.08 3.18 -15.73
C ALA A 89 -4.81 2.35 -15.66
N ARG A 90 -4.45 1.82 -14.48
CA ARG A 90 -3.30 0.90 -14.31
C ARG A 90 -3.47 -0.39 -15.08
N SER A 91 -4.66 -1.02 -15.04
CA SER A 91 -4.94 -2.23 -15.84
C SER A 91 -4.75 -1.98 -17.34
N LEU A 92 -5.17 -0.81 -17.84
CA LEU A 92 -4.98 -0.45 -19.25
C LEU A 92 -3.52 -0.07 -19.55
N TYR A 93 -2.85 0.62 -18.64
CA TYR A 93 -1.45 1.02 -18.80
C TYR A 93 -0.51 -0.20 -18.80
N TRP A 94 -0.87 -1.28 -18.11
CA TRP A 94 -0.13 -2.55 -18.17
C TRP A 94 -0.05 -3.15 -19.59
N LEU A 95 -1.00 -2.82 -20.48
CA LEU A 95 -0.94 -3.21 -21.89
C LEU A 95 0.04 -2.34 -22.71
N ILE A 96 0.47 -1.20 -22.15
CA ILE A 96 1.42 -0.25 -22.77
C ILE A 96 2.84 -0.54 -22.24
N ASP A 97 2.98 -0.66 -20.92
CA ASP A 97 4.21 -1.00 -20.23
C ASP A 97 3.88 -1.93 -19.05
N ASP A 98 4.20 -3.22 -19.23
CA ASP A 98 3.92 -4.28 -18.25
C ASP A 98 4.96 -4.35 -17.13
N SER A 99 6.04 -3.57 -17.25
CA SER A 99 7.15 -3.51 -16.30
C SER A 99 7.01 -2.38 -15.28
N TYR A 100 6.10 -1.43 -15.53
CA TYR A 100 5.89 -0.28 -14.66
C TYR A 100 4.94 -0.62 -13.49
N ASP A 101 5.40 -0.39 -12.27
CA ASP A 101 4.62 -0.60 -11.05
C ASP A 101 4.29 0.75 -10.37
N PHE A 102 3.05 0.87 -9.88
CA PHE A 102 2.55 2.08 -9.24
C PHE A 102 2.53 1.91 -7.73
N ASP A 103 3.46 2.56 -7.03
CA ASP A 103 3.56 2.52 -5.58
C ASP A 103 2.48 3.40 -4.91
N ASP A 104 1.40 2.76 -4.47
CA ASP A 104 0.30 3.43 -3.76
C ASP A 104 0.74 4.13 -2.49
N GLN A 105 1.74 3.58 -1.77
CA GLN A 105 2.24 4.21 -0.57
C GLN A 105 2.93 5.53 -0.91
N LEU A 106 3.77 5.55 -1.95
CA LEU A 106 4.43 6.76 -2.41
C LEU A 106 3.43 7.78 -2.97
N LEU A 107 2.44 7.33 -3.75
CA LEU A 107 1.45 8.22 -4.39
C LEU A 107 0.47 8.83 -3.38
N CYS A 108 0.16 8.14 -2.30
CA CYS A 108 -0.78 8.60 -1.27
C CYS A 108 -0.14 9.37 -0.12
N LEU A 109 1.17 9.19 0.13
CA LEU A 109 1.89 9.84 1.23
C LEU A 109 1.80 11.38 1.22
N PRO A 110 1.92 12.10 0.07
CA PRO A 110 1.79 13.57 0.04
C PRO A 110 0.43 14.09 0.51
N HIS A 111 -0.58 13.22 0.49
CA HIS A 111 -1.93 13.52 0.95
C HIS A 111 -2.18 13.06 2.39
N GLY A 112 -1.15 12.60 3.10
CA GLY A 112 -1.25 12.09 4.46
C GLY A 112 -1.97 10.74 4.58
N ILE A 113 -2.17 10.04 3.46
CA ILE A 113 -2.87 8.76 3.42
C ILE A 113 -1.81 7.65 3.48
N ILE A 114 -1.80 6.91 4.58
CA ILE A 114 -0.93 5.75 4.78
C ILE A 114 -1.71 4.49 4.42
N VAL A 115 -1.38 3.89 3.28
CA VAL A 115 -1.91 2.57 2.91
C VAL A 115 -1.06 1.49 3.57
N LYS A 116 -1.70 0.62 4.36
CA LYS A 116 -1.02 -0.52 4.97
C LYS A 116 -0.89 -1.61 3.92
N SER A 117 0.33 -1.84 3.43
CA SER A 117 0.63 -3.00 2.61
C SER A 117 0.32 -4.27 3.42
N LEU A 118 -0.57 -5.13 2.89
CA LEU A 118 -0.87 -6.43 3.48
C LEU A 118 0.26 -7.45 3.24
N THR A 119 1.27 -7.07 2.44
CA THR A 119 2.36 -7.95 2.02
C THR A 119 3.44 -8.13 3.08
N ASP A 120 3.37 -7.42 4.21
CA ASP A 120 4.53 -7.24 5.08
C ASP A 120 4.51 -7.97 6.44
N GLN A 121 3.59 -8.93 6.66
CA GLN A 121 3.79 -10.00 7.66
C GLN A 121 2.96 -11.22 7.26
N ALA A 122 3.53 -12.12 6.46
CA ALA A 122 3.18 -13.52 6.64
C ALA A 122 3.61 -13.85 8.07
N ASN A 123 2.69 -13.80 9.04
CA ASN A 123 2.97 -14.11 10.43
C ASN A 123 3.73 -15.44 10.49
N GLU A 124 5.05 -15.37 10.69
CA GLU A 124 5.91 -16.54 10.83
C GLU A 124 5.55 -17.34 12.07
N VAL A 125 4.74 -16.75 12.96
CA VAL A 125 4.32 -17.28 14.24
C VAL A 125 2.82 -17.09 14.41
N LYS A 126 2.12 -18.15 14.82
CA LYS A 126 0.68 -18.15 15.09
C LYS A 126 0.39 -18.97 16.32
N VAL A 127 -0.66 -18.65 17.07
CA VAL A 127 -1.16 -19.49 18.17
C VAL A 127 -2.56 -19.97 17.83
N ILE A 128 -2.79 -21.27 17.96
CA ILE A 128 -4.08 -21.93 17.66
C ILE A 128 -4.49 -22.88 18.80
N PRO A 129 -5.76 -22.95 19.21
CA PRO A 129 -6.85 -22.06 18.81
C PRO A 129 -6.67 -20.65 19.41
N ASN A 130 -7.27 -19.66 18.76
CA ASN A 130 -7.38 -18.30 19.28
C ASN A 130 -8.79 -17.77 18.95
N PRO A 131 -9.70 -17.61 19.93
CA PRO A 131 -9.47 -17.72 21.37
C PRO A 131 -9.09 -19.12 21.86
N ALA A 132 -8.20 -19.21 22.86
CA ALA A 132 -7.78 -20.45 23.48
C ALA A 132 -8.65 -20.80 24.68
N SER A 133 -8.97 -22.10 24.80
CA SER A 133 -9.40 -22.68 26.08
C SER A 133 -8.16 -23.20 26.83
N ASP A 134 -8.22 -24.31 27.56
CA ASP A 134 -7.16 -24.72 28.51
C ASP A 134 -5.77 -24.99 27.89
N GLU A 135 -5.70 -25.15 26.57
CA GLU A 135 -4.47 -25.43 25.83
C GLU A 135 -4.43 -24.65 24.51
N ALA A 136 -3.22 -24.25 24.11
CA ALA A 136 -2.95 -23.69 22.79
C ALA A 136 -1.63 -24.22 22.21
N THR A 137 -1.49 -24.10 20.90
CA THR A 137 -0.33 -24.51 20.13
C THR A 137 0.27 -23.32 19.42
N LEU A 138 1.53 -23.05 19.70
CA LEU A 138 2.38 -22.17 18.92
C LEU A 138 2.79 -22.88 17.64
N VAL A 139 2.53 -22.27 16.48
CA VAL A 139 2.85 -22.77 15.15
C VAL A 139 3.79 -21.80 14.47
N LEU A 140 4.93 -22.32 14.02
CA LEU A 140 5.95 -21.58 13.29
C LEU A 140 5.87 -21.94 11.81
N ALA A 141 5.88 -20.94 10.93
CA ALA A 141 5.86 -21.14 9.48
C ALA A 141 7.19 -21.71 8.96
N ARG A 142 8.29 -21.41 9.65
CA ARG A 142 9.62 -21.98 9.46
C ARG A 142 10.20 -22.36 10.83
N SER A 143 11.06 -23.39 10.86
CA SER A 143 11.79 -23.71 12.09
C SER A 143 12.71 -22.56 12.49
N LEU A 144 13.02 -22.51 13.78
CA LEU A 144 14.03 -21.61 14.31
C LEU A 144 15.42 -22.19 14.05
N ASP A 145 16.33 -21.36 13.54
CA ASP A 145 17.74 -21.70 13.37
C ASP A 145 18.46 -21.85 14.73
N GLU A 146 17.99 -21.10 15.72
CA GLU A 146 18.59 -21.05 17.06
C GLU A 146 17.52 -21.21 18.17
N PRO A 147 17.89 -21.81 19.32
CA PRO A 147 16.99 -21.87 20.47
C PRO A 147 16.49 -20.47 20.86
N SER A 148 15.18 -20.33 20.96
CA SER A 148 14.52 -19.05 21.22
C SER A 148 13.58 -19.14 22.41
N THR A 149 13.13 -18.00 22.90
CA THR A 149 12.17 -17.92 24.00
C THR A 149 10.82 -17.44 23.50
N PHE A 150 9.77 -18.22 23.77
CA PHE A 150 8.39 -17.81 23.67
C PHE A 150 7.93 -17.20 25.01
N ALA A 151 7.47 -15.96 25.01
CA ALA A 151 6.96 -15.28 26.19
C ALA A 151 5.58 -14.67 25.92
N VAL A 152 4.71 -14.73 26.93
CA VAL A 152 3.37 -14.14 26.90
C VAL A 152 3.30 -13.03 27.94
N PHE A 153 2.70 -11.92 27.55
CA PHE A 153 2.59 -10.68 28.30
C PHE A 153 1.12 -10.28 28.43
N ASP A 154 0.76 -9.74 29.59
CA ASP A 154 -0.56 -9.14 29.81
C ASP A 154 -0.71 -7.77 29.10
N ALA A 155 -1.86 -7.12 29.30
CA ALA A 155 -2.18 -5.83 28.67
C ALA A 155 -1.28 -4.66 29.15
N VAL A 156 -0.57 -4.80 30.28
CA VAL A 156 0.37 -3.79 30.79
C VAL A 156 1.82 -4.14 30.44
N GLY A 157 2.05 -5.25 29.75
CA GLY A 157 3.39 -5.70 29.32
C GLY A 157 4.14 -6.52 30.37
N ALA A 158 3.47 -6.98 31.43
CA ALA A 158 4.07 -7.88 32.40
C ALA A 158 4.09 -9.31 31.86
N GLU A 159 5.23 -9.98 31.98
CA GLU A 159 5.38 -11.37 31.55
C GLU A 159 4.61 -12.31 32.48
N VAL A 160 3.70 -13.09 31.90
CA VAL A 160 2.85 -14.05 32.61
C VAL A 160 3.21 -15.51 32.34
N MET A 161 3.96 -15.78 31.26
CA MET A 161 4.35 -17.12 30.86
C MET A 161 5.61 -17.08 29.99
N ARG A 162 6.45 -18.12 30.13
CA ARG A 162 7.66 -18.30 29.33
C ARG A 162 7.91 -19.77 29.02
N HIS A 163 8.27 -20.06 27.77
CA HIS A 163 8.74 -21.37 27.32
C HIS A 163 10.00 -21.25 26.46
N ALA A 164 10.89 -22.24 26.59
CA ALA A 164 12.00 -22.41 25.65
C ALA A 164 11.50 -23.12 24.39
N VAL A 165 11.84 -22.59 23.22
CA VAL A 165 11.57 -23.18 21.91
C VAL A 165 12.90 -23.64 21.33
N GLN A 166 13.07 -24.96 21.17
CA GLN A 166 14.30 -25.51 20.63
C GLN A 166 14.41 -25.21 19.13
N SER A 167 15.64 -25.21 18.61
CA SER A 167 15.86 -25.18 17.16
C SER A 167 15.16 -26.37 16.49
N GLU A 168 14.77 -26.19 15.22
CA GLU A 168 14.03 -27.21 14.44
C GLU A 168 12.61 -27.56 14.93
N MET A 169 12.13 -26.98 16.02
CA MET A 169 10.72 -27.10 16.39
C MET A 169 9.85 -26.22 15.49
N SER A 170 8.77 -26.78 14.96
CA SER A 170 7.75 -26.04 14.21
C SER A 170 6.43 -25.87 14.99
N ARG A 171 6.27 -26.65 16.07
CA ARG A 171 5.08 -26.63 16.94
C ARG A 171 5.45 -26.81 18.39
N LEU A 172 4.83 -26.02 19.27
CA LEU A 172 4.94 -26.15 20.72
C LEU A 172 3.54 -26.06 21.34
N VAL A 173 3.13 -27.11 22.04
CA VAL A 173 1.89 -27.14 22.82
C VAL A 173 2.17 -26.56 24.21
N PHE A 174 1.30 -25.69 24.70
CA PHE A 174 1.40 -25.08 26.02
C PHE A 174 0.02 -24.92 26.67
N SER A 175 0.01 -25.00 28.00
CA SER A 175 -1.20 -24.85 28.82
C SER A 175 -1.53 -23.38 29.02
N THR A 176 -2.78 -23.02 28.79
CA THR A 176 -3.35 -21.68 29.03
C THR A 176 -4.30 -21.64 30.23
N ALA A 177 -4.57 -22.79 30.86
CA ALA A 177 -5.50 -22.92 32.00
C ALA A 177 -5.21 -21.99 33.21
N SER A 178 -3.96 -21.55 33.41
CA SER A 178 -3.59 -20.63 34.49
C SER A 178 -3.74 -19.15 34.13
N LEU A 179 -4.08 -18.84 32.87
CA LEU A 179 -4.27 -17.47 32.40
C LEU A 179 -5.73 -17.08 32.58
N ALA A 180 -5.97 -15.85 33.06
CA ALA A 180 -7.31 -15.33 33.19
C ALA A 180 -7.91 -15.03 31.81
N PRO A 181 -9.25 -15.08 31.63
CA PRO A 181 -9.89 -14.63 30.40
C PRO A 181 -9.56 -13.16 30.09
N SER A 182 -8.74 -12.94 29.08
CA SER A 182 -8.23 -11.62 28.70
C SER A 182 -7.54 -11.64 27.32
N LEU A 183 -7.11 -10.47 26.86
CA LEU A 183 -6.21 -10.31 25.74
C LEU A 183 -4.76 -10.28 26.24
N TYR A 184 -3.92 -11.11 25.62
CA TYR A 184 -2.49 -11.16 25.84
C TYR A 184 -1.73 -10.88 24.54
N HIS A 185 -0.47 -10.48 24.70
CA HIS A 185 0.50 -10.35 23.63
C HIS A 185 1.55 -11.43 23.80
N TYR A 186 2.03 -12.02 22.72
CA TYR A 186 3.14 -12.97 22.79
C TYR A 186 4.24 -12.58 21.83
N GLU A 187 5.46 -12.98 22.17
CA GLU A 187 6.66 -12.76 21.37
C GLU A 187 7.54 -14.01 21.39
N ILE A 188 8.24 -14.24 20.28
CA ILE A 188 9.35 -15.19 20.19
C ILE A 188 10.61 -14.38 19.95
N ARG A 189 11.57 -14.48 20.87
CA ARG A 189 12.88 -13.82 20.74
C ARG A 189 13.99 -14.86 20.72
N GLY A 190 14.77 -14.85 19.66
CA GLY A 190 16.03 -15.57 19.56
C GLY A 190 17.22 -14.66 19.90
N PRO A 191 18.45 -15.19 19.85
CA PRO A 191 19.67 -14.41 20.05
C PRO A 191 19.84 -13.27 19.02
N SER A 192 19.35 -13.50 17.80
CA SER A 192 19.38 -12.54 16.69
C SER A 192 18.30 -11.45 16.75
N GLY A 193 17.33 -11.55 17.67
CA GLY A 193 16.27 -10.56 17.84
C GLY A 193 14.86 -11.16 17.88
N LEU A 194 13.86 -10.33 17.58
CA LEU A 194 12.45 -10.74 17.53
C LEU A 194 12.22 -11.60 16.29
N PHE A 195 11.84 -12.85 16.49
CA PHE A 195 11.49 -13.78 15.41
C PHE A 195 10.04 -13.60 14.97
N GLY A 196 9.13 -13.34 15.92
CA GLY A 196 7.75 -13.02 15.60
C GLY A 196 6.92 -12.72 16.84
N ASN A 197 5.75 -12.14 16.64
CA ASN A 197 4.84 -11.76 17.72
C ASN A 197 3.37 -11.88 17.28
N GLY A 198 2.47 -11.78 18.25
CA GLY A 198 1.04 -11.80 17.97
C GLY A 198 0.18 -11.56 19.20
N LYS A 199 -1.12 -11.81 19.03
CA LYS A 199 -2.14 -11.69 20.08
C LYS A 199 -2.71 -13.05 20.42
N LEU A 200 -2.99 -13.27 21.70
CA LEU A 200 -3.65 -14.46 22.22
C LEU A 200 -4.84 -14.02 23.06
N VAL A 201 -6.04 -14.51 22.73
CA VAL A 201 -7.26 -14.28 23.51
C VAL A 201 -7.56 -15.55 24.30
N ILE A 202 -7.84 -15.42 25.59
CA ILE A 202 -8.24 -16.54 26.47
C ILE A 202 -9.73 -16.42 26.79
N ALA A 203 -10.48 -17.52 26.69
CA ALA A 203 -11.95 -17.49 26.77
C ALA A 203 -12.62 -18.72 27.47
N HIS A 204 -11.99 -19.30 28.51
CA HIS A 204 -12.57 -20.41 29.30
C HIS A 204 -13.94 -20.07 29.90
#